data_AF-A0A060C942-F1
#
_entry.id   AF-A0A060C942-F1
#
_cell.length_a   1.000
_cell.length_b   1.000
_cell.length_c   1.000
_cell.angle_alpha   90.00
_cell.angle_beta   90.00
_cell.angle_gamma   90.00
#
_symmetry.space_group_name_H-M   'P 1'
#
loop_
_entity.id
_entity.type
_entity.pdbx_description
1 polymer ?
#
loop_
_entity_poly.entity_id
_entity_poly.type
_entity_poly.pdbx_seq_one_letter_code
_entity_poly.pdbx_strand_id
1 'polypeptide(L)' 'MDSTRFFTAVRADFGALRQTQVNGFNEILRAAAGSPLAHAAYMLATAWHETNATMQPVREA' A
#
# COMPACT_ATOMS: atom_id res chain seq x y z
N MET A 1 -3.25 9.40 9.94
CA MET A 1 -3.65 9.44 8.52
C MET A 1 -5.11 9.03 8.44
N ASP A 2 -5.90 9.68 7.60
CA ASP A 2 -7.31 9.30 7.38
C ASP A 2 -7.37 8.11 6.41
N SER A 3 -7.60 6.91 6.95
CA SER A 3 -7.66 5.67 6.17
C SER A 3 -8.81 5.67 5.16
N THR A 4 -9.94 6.31 5.48
CA THR A 4 -11.10 6.38 4.58
C THR A 4 -10.75 7.21 3.36
N ARG A 5 -10.16 8.40 3.56
CA ARG A 5 -9.73 9.26 2.46
C ARG A 5 -8.67 8.59 1.60
N PHE A 6 -7.69 7.92 2.22
CA PHE A 6 -6.65 7.17 1.50
C PHE A 6 -7.25 6.09 0.59
N PHE A 7 -8.03 5.16 1.15
CA PHE A 7 -8.57 4.06 0.36
C PHE A 7 -9.65 4.50 -0.64
N THR A 8 -10.30 5.64 -0.43
CA THR A 8 -11.17 6.26 -1.44
C THR A 8 -10.34 6.68 -2.66
N ALA A 9 -9.21 7.36 -2.46
CA ALA A 9 -8.32 7.75 -3.55
C ALA A 9 -7.73 6.53 -4.26
N VAL A 10 -7.20 5.56 -3.52
CA VAL A 10 -6.61 4.34 -4.13
C VAL A 10 -7.65 3.58 -4.97
N ARG A 11 -8.89 3.43 -4.49
CA ARG A 11 -9.92 2.71 -5.26
C ARG A 11 -10.39 3.47 -6.50
N ALA A 12 -10.29 4.80 -6.51
CA ALA A 12 -10.60 5.60 -7.69
C ALA A 12 -9.63 5.30 -8.84
N ASP A 13 -8.34 5.11 -8.54
CA ASP A 13 -7.29 4.91 -9.55
C ASP A 13 -7.05 3.43 -9.89
N PHE A 14 -7.15 2.54 -8.90
CA PHE A 14 -6.75 1.13 -9.03
C PHE A 14 -7.93 0.15 -8.97
N GLY A 15 -9.15 0.64 -8.77
CA GLY A 15 -10.36 -0.18 -8.66
C GLY A 15 -10.49 -0.89 -7.30
N ALA A 16 -11.32 -1.94 -7.27
CA ALA A 16 -11.59 -2.67 -6.04
C ALA A 16 -10.33 -3.39 -5.51
N LEU A 17 -10.11 -3.30 -4.20
CA LEU A 17 -8.98 -3.94 -3.53
C LEU A 17 -9.43 -5.22 -2.84
N ARG A 18 -8.60 -6.27 -2.93
CA ARG A 18 -8.70 -7.47 -2.11
C ARG A 18 -8.32 -7.15 -0.67
N GLN A 19 -8.83 -7.92 0.29
CA GLN A 19 -8.49 -7.74 1.70
C GLN A 19 -6.98 -7.87 1.97
N THR A 20 -6.28 -8.74 1.24
CA THR A 20 -4.81 -8.87 1.32
C THR A 20 -4.09 -7.59 0.90
N GLN A 21 -4.59 -6.90 -0.13
CA GLN A 21 -4.04 -5.61 -0.54
C GLN A 21 -4.28 -4.54 0.52
N VAL A 22 -5.49 -4.47 1.08
CA VAL A 22 -5.82 -3.55 2.19
C VAL A 22 -4.91 -3.79 3.39
N ASN A 23 -4.67 -5.05 3.75
CA ASN A 23 -3.77 -5.41 4.84
C ASN A 23 -2.33 -4.94 4.53
N GLY A 24 -1.81 -5.20 3.33
CA GLY A 24 -0.47 -4.76 2.93
C GLY A 24 -0.30 -3.23 2.93
N PHE A 25 -1.30 -2.49 2.44
CA PHE A 25 -1.32 -1.02 2.55
C PHE A 25 -1.24 -0.56 4.01
N ASN A 26 -2.07 -1.14 4.89
CA ASN A 26 -2.08 -0.78 6.31
C ASN A 26 -0.75 -1.08 7.00
N GLU A 27 -0.11 -2.21 6.69
CA GLU A 27 1.20 -2.57 7.25
C GLU A 27 2.28 -1.55 6.88
N ILE A 28 2.36 -1.16 5.60
CA ILE A 28 3.34 -0.19 5.14
C ILE A 28 3.04 1.20 5.71
N LEU A 29 1.77 1.62 5.72
CA LEU A 29 1.38 2.91 6.31
C LEU A 29 1.70 2.99 7.81
N ARG A 30 1.56 1.88 8.54
CA ARG A 30 1.96 1.76 9.94
C ARG A 30 3.47 1.89 10.08
N ALA A 31 4.24 1.19 9.26
CA ALA A 31 5.71 1.28 9.26
C ALA A 31 6.22 2.68 8.84
N ALA A 32 5.50 3.36 7.96
CA ALA A 32 5.83 4.69 7.47
C ALA A 32 5.42 5.83 8.42
N ALA A 33 4.81 5.52 9.58
CA ALA A 33 4.36 6.54 10.52
C ALA A 33 5.51 7.45 10.95
N GLY A 34 5.35 8.77 10.77
CA GLY A 34 6.38 9.77 11.07
C GLY A 34 7.43 9.98 9.95
N SER A 35 7.41 9.20 8.88
CA SER A 35 8.25 9.45 7.71
C SER A 35 7.75 10.64 6.89
N PRO A 36 8.64 11.35 6.17
CA PRO A 36 8.22 12.32 5.16
C PRO A 36 7.25 11.71 4.15
N LEU A 37 6.29 12.49 3.67
CA LEU A 37 5.26 12.02 2.72
C LEU A 37 5.87 11.35 1.48
N ALA A 38 6.97 11.91 0.96
CA ALA A 38 7.68 11.35 -0.19
C ALA A 38 8.20 9.93 0.07
N HIS A 39 8.69 9.66 1.29
CA HIS A 39 9.19 8.33 1.66
C HIS A 39 8.04 7.34 1.86
N ALA A 40 6.93 7.77 2.45
CA ALA A 40 5.73 6.95 2.57
C ALA A 40 5.17 6.57 1.19
N ALA A 41 5.10 7.53 0.27
CA ALA A 41 4.69 7.29 -1.12
C ALA A 41 5.64 6.33 -1.84
N TYR A 42 6.96 6.52 -1.66
CA TYR A 42 7.97 5.63 -2.22
C TYR A 42 7.81 4.18 -1.72
N MET A 43 7.70 3.97 -0.40
CA MET A 43 7.52 2.62 0.16
C MET A 43 6.27 1.91 -0.38
N LEU A 44 5.16 2.64 -0.51
CA LEU A 44 3.93 2.12 -1.09
C LEU A 44 4.10 1.74 -2.57
N ALA A 45 4.72 2.62 -3.37
CA ALA A 45 4.93 2.38 -4.79
C ALA A 45 5.87 1.19 -5.03
N THR A 46 6.96 1.10 -4.27
CA THR A 46 7.89 -0.04 -4.33
C THR A 46 7.19 -1.34 -3.99
N ALA A 47 6.47 -1.40 -2.85
CA ALA A 47 5.77 -2.62 -2.48
C ALA A 47 4.72 -3.04 -3.52
N TRP A 48 3.99 -2.07 -4.10
CA TRP A 48 3.04 -2.36 -5.17
C TRP A 48 3.71 -2.95 -6.40
N HIS A 49 4.83 -2.37 -6.85
CA HIS A 49 5.56 -2.83 -8.03
C HIS A 49 6.19 -4.21 -7.82
N GLU A 50 6.98 -4.37 -6.75
CA GLU A 50 7.76 -5.59 -6.48
C GLU A 50 6.88 -6.81 -6.18
N THR A 51 5.67 -6.59 -5.67
CA THR A 51 4.74 -7.68 -5.33
C THR A 51 3.70 -7.96 -6.42
N ASN A 52 3.91 -7.44 -7.63
CA ASN A 52 2.97 -7.52 -8.74
C ASN A 52 1.54 -7.12 -8.31
N ALA A 53 1.42 -5.95 -7.68
CA ALA A 53 0.18 -5.38 -7.15
C ALA A 53 -0.53 -6.23 -6.07
N THR A 54 0.07 -7.30 -5.56
CA THR A 54 -0.57 -8.13 -4.52
C THR A 54 -0.46 -7.52 -3.13
N MET A 55 0.54 -6.65 -2.92
CA MET A 55 0.95 -6.12 -1.61
C MET A 55 1.25 -7.24 -0.60
N GLN A 56 1.77 -8.36 -1.08
CA GLN A 56 2.18 -9.52 -0.30
C GLN A 56 3.61 -9.91 -0.70
N PRO A 57 4.47 -10.33 0.24
CA PRO A 57 5.81 -10.80 -0.11
C PRO A 57 5.76 -11.89 -1.17
N VAL A 58 6.56 -11.75 -2.22
CA VAL A 58 6.76 -12.81 -3.21
C VAL A 58 7.60 -13.89 -2.54
N ARG A 59 7.12 -15.14 -2.55
CA ARG A 59 7.91 -16.29 -2.10
C ARG A 59 8.66 -16.84 -3.29
N GLU A 60 9.98 -16.90 -3.20
CA GLU A 60 10.82 -17.62 -4.16
C GLU A 60 10.65 -19.13 -3.94
N ALA A 61 10.70 -19.90 -5.04
CA ALA A 61 10.46 -21.35 -5.07
C ALA A 61 11.73 -22.16 -4.80
#